data_AF-E6QA61-F1
#
_entry.id   AF-E6QA61-F1
#
_cell.length_a   1.000
_cell.length_b   1.000
_cell.length_c   1.000
_cell.angle_alpha   90.00
_cell.angle_beta   90.00
_cell.angle_gamma   90.00
#
_symmetry.space_group_name_H-M   'P 1'
#
loop_
_entity.id
_entity.type
_entity.pdbx_description
1 polymer ?
#
loop_
_entity_poly.entity_id
_entity_poly.type
_entity_poly.pdbx_seq_one_letter_code
_entity_poly.pdbx_strand_id
1 'polypeptide(L)'
;MIDVCGMPYAVAQPLIYAATTRLAIGQRVRVLADTDPSAMMRAVAFQLRDAISWRFETDGKLWQIDIRPRAEAEAKDVVDLLTWDHYRLDRQFADILAAANQNRITDAEALFSDYWIGLRRHVHLENNILGPTLGGGEIKGPLADMLLEHDSIIIQSKLVEETLMEKDYGMLPAICAVLSGSLAKHENREENTLFPIWQTTDNSDRGRAAEFLARSKEVLAGAEDQQVNGIFPGCAR
;
A
#
# COMPACT_ATOMS: atom_id res chain seq x y z
N MET A 1 15.18 -19.43 -12.54
CA MET A 1 15.53 -20.10 -11.28
C MET A 1 16.89 -19.61 -10.88
N ILE A 2 17.06 -19.14 -9.64
CA ILE A 2 18.33 -18.65 -9.09
C ILE A 2 18.80 -19.68 -8.07
N ASP A 3 20.00 -20.19 -8.22
CA ASP A 3 20.61 -21.10 -7.26
C ASP A 3 21.58 -20.33 -6.38
N VAL A 4 21.31 -20.31 -5.07
CA VAL A 4 22.17 -19.65 -4.06
C VAL A 4 22.75 -20.65 -3.06
N CYS A 5 22.72 -21.95 -3.36
CA CYS A 5 23.29 -22.95 -2.47
C CYS A 5 24.79 -22.70 -2.25
N GLY A 6 25.25 -22.78 -1.00
CA GLY A 6 26.62 -22.51 -0.60
C GLY A 6 27.01 -21.03 -0.64
N MET A 7 26.11 -20.11 -1.02
CA MET A 7 26.38 -18.68 -1.01
C MET A 7 26.13 -18.08 0.38
N PRO A 8 27.04 -17.24 0.91
CA PRO A 8 26.75 -16.45 2.10
C PRO A 8 25.58 -15.48 1.85
N TYR A 9 24.81 -15.14 2.90
CA TYR A 9 23.68 -14.21 2.79
C TYR A 9 24.06 -12.84 2.23
N ALA A 10 25.27 -12.35 2.53
CA ALA A 10 25.78 -11.09 1.97
C ALA A 10 25.91 -11.10 0.43
N VAL A 11 25.95 -12.27 -0.19
CA VAL A 11 26.02 -12.45 -1.65
C VAL A 11 24.66 -12.84 -2.23
N ALA A 12 23.96 -13.77 -1.57
CA ALA A 12 22.65 -14.25 -2.02
C ALA A 12 21.58 -13.15 -1.98
N GLN A 13 21.53 -12.34 -0.92
CA GLN A 13 20.49 -11.33 -0.72
C GLN A 13 20.48 -10.26 -1.84
N PRO A 14 21.60 -9.59 -2.20
CA PRO A 14 21.59 -8.61 -3.28
C PRO A 14 21.23 -9.21 -4.65
N LEU A 15 21.62 -10.48 -4.90
CA LEU A 15 21.28 -11.18 -6.14
C LEU A 15 19.77 -11.38 -6.27
N ILE A 16 19.14 -11.85 -5.20
CA ILE A 16 17.68 -12.05 -5.16
C ILE A 16 16.97 -10.70 -5.29
N TYR A 17 17.40 -9.68 -4.52
CA TYR A 17 16.85 -8.32 -4.60
C TYR A 17 16.89 -7.76 -6.04
N ALA A 18 18.04 -7.85 -6.70
CA ALA A 18 18.19 -7.35 -8.07
C ALA A 18 17.25 -8.09 -9.05
N ALA A 19 17.08 -9.40 -8.87
CA ALA A 19 16.19 -10.20 -9.71
C ALA A 19 14.71 -9.92 -9.47
N THR A 20 14.32 -9.41 -8.30
CA THR A 20 12.92 -9.18 -7.92
C THR A 20 12.51 -7.70 -7.94
N THR A 21 13.45 -6.76 -8.07
CA THR A 21 13.19 -5.30 -8.09
C THR A 21 12.21 -4.86 -9.18
N ARG A 22 12.07 -5.63 -10.28
CA ARG A 22 11.23 -5.28 -11.43
C ARG A 22 10.24 -6.39 -11.80
N LEU A 23 9.83 -7.18 -10.81
CA LEU A 23 8.91 -8.28 -11.04
C LEU A 23 7.53 -7.73 -11.45
N ALA A 24 7.15 -7.93 -12.71
CA ALA A 24 5.85 -7.51 -13.24
C ALA A 24 4.78 -8.59 -13.04
N ILE A 25 3.51 -8.22 -13.16
CA ILE A 25 2.39 -9.17 -13.14
C ILE A 25 2.61 -10.28 -14.20
N GLY A 26 2.32 -11.51 -13.82
CA GLY A 26 2.58 -12.75 -14.55
C GLY A 26 3.99 -13.33 -14.33
N GLN A 27 4.92 -12.56 -13.78
CA GLN A 27 6.31 -13.00 -13.59
C GLN A 27 6.52 -13.66 -12.23
N ARG A 28 7.41 -14.65 -12.19
CA ARG A 28 7.81 -15.33 -10.95
C ARG A 28 9.30 -15.59 -10.95
N VAL A 29 9.91 -15.48 -9.78
CA VAL A 29 11.29 -15.87 -9.53
C VAL A 29 11.28 -17.04 -8.57
N ARG A 30 11.91 -18.14 -8.96
CA ARG A 30 12.19 -19.27 -8.07
C ARG A 30 13.64 -19.23 -7.62
N VAL A 31 13.87 -19.39 -6.33
CA VAL A 31 15.20 -19.44 -5.71
C VAL A 31 15.39 -20.77 -5.01
N LEU A 32 16.57 -21.37 -5.14
CA LEU A 32 16.98 -22.56 -4.42
C LEU A 32 18.05 -22.20 -3.39
N ALA A 33 17.87 -22.60 -2.14
CA ALA A 33 18.82 -22.37 -1.06
C ALA A 33 19.04 -23.64 -0.23
N ASP A 34 20.22 -23.76 0.38
CA ASP A 34 20.60 -24.87 1.28
C ASP A 34 20.53 -24.49 2.77
N THR A 35 20.09 -23.27 3.09
CA THR A 35 19.83 -22.79 4.45
C THR A 35 18.46 -22.13 4.57
N ASP A 36 17.94 -21.99 5.79
CA ASP A 36 16.63 -21.37 6.06
C ASP A 36 16.57 -19.93 5.52
N PRO A 37 15.74 -19.66 4.49
CA PRO A 37 15.73 -18.39 3.79
C PRO A 37 14.93 -17.31 4.52
N SER A 38 14.28 -17.61 5.66
CA SER A 38 13.30 -16.72 6.30
C SER A 38 13.86 -15.34 6.67
N ALA A 39 15.07 -15.27 7.21
CA ALA A 39 15.70 -13.99 7.56
C ALA A 39 16.11 -13.20 6.31
N MET A 40 16.74 -13.87 5.34
CA MET A 40 17.15 -13.28 4.07
C MET A 40 15.95 -12.72 3.30
N MET A 41 14.88 -13.51 3.16
CA MET A 41 13.70 -13.10 2.41
C MET A 41 12.92 -11.98 3.09
N ARG A 42 12.88 -11.93 4.43
CA ARG A 42 12.35 -10.76 5.16
C ARG A 42 13.15 -9.50 4.85
N ALA A 43 14.48 -9.58 4.80
CA ALA A 43 15.32 -8.45 4.45
C ALA A 43 15.12 -8.00 2.98
N VAL A 44 15.03 -8.94 2.03
CA VAL A 44 14.73 -8.62 0.62
C VAL A 44 13.35 -7.96 0.49
N ALA A 45 12.32 -8.53 1.11
CA ALA A 45 10.97 -7.98 1.06
C ALA A 45 10.94 -6.56 1.65
N PHE A 46 11.58 -6.35 2.81
CA PHE A 46 11.71 -5.03 3.42
C PHE A 46 12.42 -4.01 2.52
N GLN A 47 13.54 -4.39 1.87
CA GLN A 47 14.25 -3.52 0.91
C GLN A 47 13.39 -3.14 -0.30
N LEU A 48 12.45 -4.00 -0.66
CA LEU A 48 11.47 -3.78 -1.73
C LEU A 48 10.18 -3.14 -1.20
N ARG A 49 10.13 -2.73 0.07
CA ARG A 49 8.92 -2.22 0.74
C ARG A 49 7.72 -3.14 0.53
N ASP A 50 7.97 -4.44 0.68
CA ASP A 50 6.99 -5.52 0.54
C ASP A 50 6.27 -5.60 -0.83
N ALA A 51 6.90 -5.07 -1.90
CA ALA A 51 6.42 -5.17 -3.29
C ALA A 51 6.34 -6.61 -3.84
N ILE A 52 6.85 -7.58 -3.10
CA ILE A 52 6.83 -9.00 -3.44
C ILE A 52 6.08 -9.83 -2.40
N SER A 53 5.46 -10.92 -2.85
CA SER A 53 5.05 -12.02 -1.99
C SER A 53 5.97 -13.19 -2.22
N TRP A 54 6.33 -13.88 -1.14
CA TRP A 54 7.19 -15.04 -1.20
C TRP A 54 6.69 -16.15 -0.27
N ARG A 55 6.93 -17.38 -0.68
CA ARG A 55 6.71 -18.59 0.11
C ARG A 55 7.86 -19.55 -0.16
N PHE A 56 8.13 -20.46 0.77
CA PHE A 56 9.06 -21.54 0.53
C PHE A 56 8.47 -22.89 0.90
N GLU A 57 8.99 -23.91 0.25
CA GLU A 57 8.80 -25.31 0.59
C GLU A 57 10.17 -25.94 0.83
N THR A 58 10.24 -27.01 1.63
CA THR A 58 11.49 -27.75 1.86
C THR A 58 11.24 -29.25 1.88
N ASP A 59 12.22 -29.99 1.35
CA ASP A 59 12.32 -31.45 1.45
C ASP A 59 13.23 -31.90 2.61
N GLY A 60 13.66 -30.95 3.45
CA GLY A 60 14.60 -31.16 4.56
C GLY A 60 16.08 -31.01 4.17
N LYS A 61 16.41 -30.83 2.89
CA LYS A 61 17.78 -30.57 2.41
C LYS A 61 17.87 -29.23 1.69
N LEU A 62 16.89 -28.92 0.86
CA LEU A 62 16.85 -27.71 0.07
C LEU A 62 15.55 -26.95 0.32
N TRP A 63 15.64 -25.64 0.18
CA TRP A 63 14.53 -24.71 0.27
C TRP A 63 14.23 -24.19 -1.13
N GLN A 64 13.00 -24.39 -1.60
CA GLN A 64 12.51 -23.81 -2.84
C GLN A 64 11.64 -22.61 -2.51
N ILE A 65 12.10 -21.42 -2.87
CA ILE A 65 11.40 -20.17 -2.62
C ILE A 65 10.72 -19.73 -3.91
N ASP A 66 9.40 -19.54 -3.88
CA ASP A 66 8.63 -18.93 -4.97
C ASP A 66 8.35 -17.47 -4.62
N ILE A 67 8.76 -16.56 -5.50
CA ILE A 67 8.62 -15.12 -5.35
C ILE A 67 7.77 -14.61 -6.52
N ARG A 68 6.73 -13.84 -6.20
CA ARG A 68 5.79 -13.24 -7.16
C ARG A 68 5.51 -11.79 -6.78
N PRO A 69 4.98 -10.96 -7.69
CA PRO A 69 4.53 -9.62 -7.35
C PRO A 69 3.52 -9.69 -6.22
N ARG A 70 3.59 -8.75 -5.26
CA ARG A 70 2.65 -8.72 -4.13
C ARG A 70 1.20 -8.60 -4.61
N ALA A 71 0.97 -7.88 -5.71
CA ALA A 71 -0.35 -7.72 -6.35
C ALA A 71 -1.03 -9.04 -6.77
N GLU A 72 -0.30 -10.16 -6.89
CA GLU A 72 -0.87 -11.48 -7.20
C GLU A 72 -1.08 -12.36 -5.96
N ALA A 73 -0.70 -11.87 -4.79
CA ALA A 73 -0.88 -12.59 -3.55
C ALA A 73 -2.19 -12.18 -2.89
N GLU A 74 -2.91 -13.17 -2.41
CA GLU A 74 -4.01 -12.93 -1.48
C GLU A 74 -3.46 -12.28 -0.21
N ALA A 75 -4.06 -11.14 0.17
CA ALA A 75 -3.87 -10.56 1.49
C ALA A 75 -4.32 -11.55 2.57
N LYS A 76 -3.56 -11.62 3.67
CA LYS A 76 -3.81 -12.59 4.75
C LYS A 76 -5.00 -12.18 5.62
N ASP A 77 -5.11 -10.89 5.88
CA ASP A 77 -6.14 -10.24 6.68
C ASP A 77 -6.33 -8.81 6.15
N VAL A 78 -7.28 -8.07 6.74
CA VAL A 78 -7.59 -6.69 6.30
C VAL A 78 -6.43 -5.73 6.53
N VAL A 79 -5.63 -5.92 7.58
CA VAL A 79 -4.47 -5.08 7.87
C VAL A 79 -3.36 -5.29 6.83
N ASP A 80 -3.10 -6.54 6.43
CA ASP A 80 -2.18 -6.86 5.32
C ASP A 80 -2.66 -6.27 3.99
N LEU A 81 -3.99 -6.20 3.79
CA LEU A 81 -4.57 -5.54 2.61
C LEU A 81 -4.35 -4.02 2.64
N LEU A 82 -4.63 -3.36 3.76
CA LEU A 82 -4.47 -1.90 3.90
C LEU A 82 -3.01 -1.46 3.82
N THR A 83 -2.10 -2.20 4.46
CA THR A 83 -0.65 -1.95 4.37
C THR A 83 -0.17 -2.04 2.92
N TRP A 84 -0.72 -2.98 2.13
CA TRP A 84 -0.44 -3.04 0.70
C TRP A 84 -1.05 -1.85 -0.06
N ASP A 85 -2.26 -1.43 0.32
CA ASP A 85 -2.92 -0.31 -0.32
C ASP A 85 -2.17 1.01 -0.06
N HIS A 86 -1.61 1.21 1.14
CA HIS A 86 -0.64 2.28 1.42
C HIS A 86 0.50 2.22 0.40
N TYR A 87 1.23 1.10 0.32
CA TYR A 87 2.34 0.97 -0.62
C TYR A 87 1.94 1.27 -2.08
N ARG A 88 0.75 0.81 -2.50
CA ARG A 88 0.22 1.09 -3.84
C ARG A 88 0.00 2.59 -4.05
N LEU A 89 -0.65 3.26 -3.11
CA LEU A 89 -0.93 4.70 -3.16
C LEU A 89 0.37 5.52 -3.13
N ASP A 90 1.30 5.16 -2.25
CA ASP A 90 2.62 5.76 -2.11
C ASP A 90 3.42 5.70 -3.42
N ARG A 91 3.39 4.52 -4.08
CA ARG A 91 4.05 4.30 -5.37
C ARG A 91 3.43 5.18 -6.47
N GLN A 92 2.09 5.21 -6.56
CA GLN A 92 1.39 6.06 -7.53
C GLN A 92 1.70 7.53 -7.28
N PHE A 93 1.73 7.96 -6.01
CA PHE A 93 2.04 9.34 -5.65
C PHE A 93 3.47 9.74 -5.98
N ALA A 94 4.44 8.85 -5.76
CA ALA A 94 5.81 9.06 -6.19
C ALA A 94 5.93 9.20 -7.72
N ASP A 95 5.16 8.43 -8.49
CA ASP A 95 5.15 8.53 -9.95
C ASP A 95 4.51 9.86 -10.43
N ILE A 96 3.48 10.36 -9.73
CA ILE A 96 2.89 11.70 -9.95
C ILE A 96 3.94 12.79 -9.72
N LEU A 97 4.63 12.76 -8.57
CA LEU A 97 5.67 13.73 -8.23
C LEU A 97 6.83 13.68 -9.23
N ALA A 98 7.23 12.49 -9.68
CA ALA A 98 8.27 12.33 -10.70
C ALA A 98 7.83 12.91 -12.05
N ALA A 99 6.58 12.68 -12.47
CA ALA A 99 6.02 13.25 -13.69
C ALA A 99 5.96 14.79 -13.61
N ALA A 100 5.48 15.34 -12.49
CA ALA A 100 5.43 16.78 -12.25
C ALA A 100 6.83 17.43 -12.31
N ASN A 101 7.82 16.85 -11.61
CA ASN A 101 9.21 17.34 -11.62
C ASN A 101 9.88 17.27 -13.00
N GLN A 102 9.46 16.33 -13.85
CA GLN A 102 9.96 16.18 -15.22
C GLN A 102 9.14 16.97 -16.25
N ASN A 103 8.18 17.79 -15.79
CA ASN A 103 7.24 18.55 -16.62
C ASN A 103 6.41 17.66 -17.59
N ARG A 104 6.19 16.39 -17.21
CA ARG A 104 5.31 15.45 -17.92
C ARG A 104 3.88 15.59 -17.41
N ILE A 105 3.29 16.75 -17.67
CA ILE A 105 2.02 17.18 -17.07
C ILE A 105 0.85 16.24 -17.38
N THR A 106 0.67 15.85 -18.64
CA THR A 106 -0.41 14.93 -19.02
C THR A 106 -0.31 13.59 -18.30
N ASP A 107 0.91 13.10 -18.08
CA ASP A 107 1.13 11.87 -17.32
C ASP A 107 0.78 12.10 -15.84
N ALA A 108 1.17 13.25 -15.26
CA ALA A 108 0.84 13.60 -13.88
C ALA A 108 -0.68 13.70 -13.66
N GLU A 109 -1.43 14.29 -14.60
CA GLU A 109 -2.90 14.38 -14.56
C GLU A 109 -3.55 12.99 -14.59
N ALA A 110 -3.12 12.12 -15.50
CA ALA A 110 -3.64 10.77 -15.62
C ALA A 110 -3.35 9.94 -14.36
N LEU A 111 -2.10 9.95 -13.89
CA LEU A 111 -1.68 9.25 -12.67
C LEU A 111 -2.42 9.78 -11.42
N PHE A 112 -2.61 11.11 -11.33
CA PHE A 112 -3.32 11.71 -10.20
C PHE A 112 -4.79 11.31 -10.18
N SER A 113 -5.47 11.23 -11.33
CA SER A 113 -6.86 10.77 -11.38
C SER A 113 -7.03 9.36 -10.79
N ASP A 114 -6.12 8.43 -11.10
CA ASP A 114 -6.16 7.05 -10.61
C ASP A 114 -5.79 6.96 -9.11
N TYR A 115 -4.78 7.71 -8.69
CA TYR A 115 -4.43 7.85 -7.28
C TYR A 115 -5.60 8.43 -6.47
N TRP A 116 -6.26 9.47 -6.98
CA TRP A 116 -7.25 10.24 -6.23
C TRP A 116 -8.51 9.44 -5.94
N ILE A 117 -9.00 8.64 -6.89
CA ILE A 117 -10.10 7.71 -6.61
C ILE A 117 -9.66 6.62 -5.62
N GLY A 118 -8.43 6.09 -5.76
CA GLY A 118 -7.87 5.09 -4.87
C GLY A 118 -7.79 5.56 -3.42
N LEU A 119 -7.24 6.76 -3.19
CA LEU A 119 -7.13 7.37 -1.87
C LEU A 119 -8.51 7.55 -1.21
N ARG A 120 -9.49 8.05 -1.96
CA ARG A 120 -10.84 8.26 -1.41
C ARG A 120 -11.55 6.95 -1.06
N ARG A 121 -11.32 5.88 -1.83
CA ARG A 121 -11.80 4.53 -1.47
C ARG A 121 -11.15 4.02 -0.19
N HIS A 122 -9.84 4.23 -0.05
CA HIS A 122 -9.07 3.87 1.14
C HIS A 122 -9.63 4.56 2.40
N VAL A 123 -9.67 5.90 2.37
CA VAL A 123 -10.20 6.71 3.46
C VAL A 123 -11.65 6.35 3.78
N HIS A 124 -12.48 6.08 2.78
CA HIS A 124 -13.87 5.63 3.00
C HIS A 124 -13.94 4.29 3.72
N LEU A 125 -13.14 3.32 3.29
CA LEU A 125 -13.08 1.99 3.90
C LEU A 125 -12.71 2.11 5.37
N GLU A 126 -11.70 2.90 5.68
CA GLU A 126 -11.23 3.04 7.05
C GLU A 126 -12.17 3.87 7.92
N ASN A 127 -12.62 5.02 7.45
CA ASN A 127 -13.46 5.93 8.24
C ASN A 127 -14.85 5.36 8.52
N ASN A 128 -15.46 4.73 7.51
CA ASN A 128 -16.89 4.45 7.54
C ASN A 128 -17.22 2.97 7.74
N ILE A 129 -16.24 2.06 7.57
CA ILE A 129 -16.47 0.62 7.67
C ILE A 129 -15.60 0.01 8.77
N LEU A 130 -14.28 0.14 8.65
CA LEU A 130 -13.35 -0.57 9.54
C LEU A 130 -13.21 0.12 10.89
N GLY A 131 -12.92 1.42 10.94
CA GLY A 131 -12.74 2.18 12.17
C GLY A 131 -13.90 2.06 13.16
N PRO A 132 -15.16 2.30 12.75
CA PRO A 132 -16.32 2.15 13.62
C PRO A 132 -16.49 0.74 14.19
N THR A 133 -15.98 -0.28 13.48
CA THR A 133 -16.21 -1.68 13.83
C THR A 133 -15.04 -2.34 14.57
N LEU A 134 -13.81 -1.96 14.22
CA LEU A 134 -12.57 -2.51 14.78
C LEU A 134 -12.02 -1.68 15.96
N GLY A 135 -12.50 -0.45 16.12
CA GLY A 135 -12.22 0.40 17.28
C GLY A 135 -10.95 1.23 17.16
N GLY A 136 -10.41 1.66 18.30
CA GLY A 136 -9.30 2.63 18.39
C GLY A 136 -9.70 3.99 18.97
N GLY A 137 -10.98 4.17 19.33
CA GLY A 137 -11.50 5.34 20.03
C GLY A 137 -11.81 6.51 19.10
N GLU A 138 -13.06 6.59 18.63
CA GLU A 138 -13.55 7.58 17.65
C GLU A 138 -13.54 9.03 18.15
N ILE A 139 -13.74 9.25 19.46
CA ILE A 139 -13.70 10.59 20.07
C ILE A 139 -12.29 10.94 20.54
N LYS A 140 -11.54 9.94 21.00
CA LYS A 140 -10.19 10.09 21.52
C LYS A 140 -9.45 8.76 21.41
N GLY A 141 -8.27 8.80 20.81
CA GLY A 141 -7.41 7.64 20.58
C GLY A 141 -6.87 7.63 19.16
N PRO A 142 -6.13 6.57 18.78
CA PRO A 142 -5.52 6.47 17.45
C PRO A 142 -6.52 6.61 16.29
N LEU A 143 -7.78 6.16 16.47
CA LEU A 143 -8.81 6.34 15.43
C LEU A 143 -9.21 7.81 15.29
N ALA A 144 -9.43 8.54 16.38
CA ALA A 144 -9.75 9.97 16.32
C ALA A 144 -8.62 10.78 15.67
N ASP A 145 -7.37 10.46 15.97
CA ASP A 145 -6.19 11.11 15.38
C ASP A 145 -6.13 10.83 13.87
N MET A 146 -6.33 9.58 13.46
CA MET A 146 -6.42 9.16 12.07
C MET A 146 -7.52 9.91 11.29
N LEU A 147 -8.73 10.03 11.86
CA LEU A 147 -9.86 10.70 11.20
C LEU A 147 -9.55 12.17 10.90
N LEU A 148 -8.91 12.87 11.84
CA LEU A 148 -8.45 14.24 11.66
C LEU A 148 -7.36 14.37 10.58
N GLU A 149 -6.47 13.37 10.51
CA GLU A 149 -5.42 13.32 9.48
C GLU A 149 -6.01 13.09 8.10
N HIS A 150 -6.99 12.19 7.97
CA HIS A 150 -7.73 11.98 6.74
C HIS A 150 -8.41 13.23 6.22
N ASP A 151 -9.07 14.01 7.09
CA ASP A 151 -9.64 15.29 6.69
C ASP A 151 -8.58 16.22 6.07
N SER A 152 -7.39 16.30 6.69
CA SER A 152 -6.28 17.10 6.17
C SER A 152 -5.74 16.57 4.83
N ILE A 153 -5.55 15.26 4.71
CA ILE A 153 -5.05 14.59 3.50
C ILE A 153 -6.03 14.79 2.32
N ILE A 154 -7.33 14.67 2.57
CA ILE A 154 -8.38 14.91 1.56
C ILE A 154 -8.35 16.36 1.09
N ILE A 155 -8.23 17.33 2.00
CA ILE A 155 -8.13 18.76 1.66
C ILE A 155 -6.86 19.04 0.83
N GLN A 156 -5.71 18.52 1.26
CA GLN A 156 -4.45 18.69 0.53
C GLN A 156 -4.48 18.04 -0.85
N SER A 157 -5.13 16.89 -0.99
CA SER A 157 -5.28 16.20 -2.28
C SER A 157 -6.22 16.96 -3.22
N LYS A 158 -7.31 17.57 -2.70
CA LYS A 158 -8.15 18.47 -3.50
C LYS A 158 -7.38 19.67 -4.03
N LEU A 159 -6.47 20.24 -3.24
CA LEU A 159 -5.61 21.33 -3.71
C LEU A 159 -4.71 20.88 -4.89
N VAL A 160 -4.24 19.63 -4.91
CA VAL A 160 -3.53 19.07 -6.07
C VAL A 160 -4.47 18.97 -7.27
N GLU A 161 -5.68 18.46 -7.09
CA GLU A 161 -6.71 18.38 -8.14
C GLU A 161 -7.01 19.76 -8.76
N GLU A 162 -7.25 20.77 -7.92
CA GLU A 162 -7.50 22.16 -8.33
C GLU A 162 -6.31 22.75 -9.09
N THR A 163 -5.08 22.53 -8.60
CA THR A 163 -3.85 22.99 -9.26
C THR A 163 -3.72 22.42 -10.67
N LEU A 164 -4.05 21.14 -10.86
CA LEU A 164 -4.06 20.49 -12.17
C LEU A 164 -5.14 21.08 -13.08
N MET A 165 -6.35 21.33 -12.56
CA MET A 165 -7.46 21.93 -13.33
C MET A 165 -7.18 23.37 -13.77
N GLU A 166 -6.63 24.19 -12.87
CA GLU A 166 -6.26 25.57 -13.13
C GLU A 166 -4.99 25.69 -13.99
N LYS A 167 -4.30 24.57 -14.21
CA LYS A 167 -3.03 24.48 -14.94
C LYS A 167 -1.90 25.30 -14.30
N ASP A 168 -1.96 25.49 -12.98
CA ASP A 168 -0.89 26.12 -12.19
C ASP A 168 0.23 25.11 -11.87
N TYR A 169 0.84 24.57 -12.92
CA TYR A 169 1.85 23.52 -12.78
C TYR A 169 3.12 23.99 -12.06
N GLY A 170 3.31 25.30 -11.90
CA GLY A 170 4.44 25.86 -11.15
C GLY A 170 4.39 25.53 -9.65
N MET A 171 3.18 25.41 -9.08
CA MET A 171 2.97 25.09 -7.66
C MET A 171 2.88 23.59 -7.38
N LEU A 172 2.62 22.78 -8.41
CA LEU A 172 2.36 21.35 -8.29
C LEU A 172 3.46 20.58 -7.53
N PRO A 173 4.77 20.75 -7.80
CA PRO A 173 5.80 20.03 -7.05
C PRO A 173 5.82 20.35 -5.55
N ALA A 174 5.58 21.61 -5.18
CA ALA A 174 5.58 22.04 -3.78
C ALA A 174 4.38 21.47 -3.01
N ILE A 175 3.18 21.51 -3.61
CA ILE A 175 1.97 20.94 -3.02
C ILE A 175 2.10 19.43 -2.87
N CYS A 176 2.60 18.74 -3.90
CA CYS A 176 2.85 17.30 -3.82
C CYS A 176 3.88 16.94 -2.74
N ALA A 177 4.95 17.73 -2.57
CA ALA A 177 5.94 17.48 -1.53
C ALA A 177 5.36 17.61 -0.11
N VAL A 178 4.48 18.59 0.14
CA VAL A 178 3.77 18.74 1.42
C VAL A 178 2.87 17.55 1.68
N LEU A 179 2.04 17.17 0.70
CA LEU A 179 1.13 16.03 0.81
C LEU A 179 1.88 14.71 1.05
N SER A 180 3.00 14.48 0.35
CA SER A 180 3.87 13.31 0.58
C SER A 180 4.34 13.22 2.03
N GLY A 181 4.71 14.35 2.64
CA GLY A 181 5.10 14.40 4.04
C GLY A 181 3.95 14.11 5.02
N SER A 182 2.71 14.47 4.66
CA SER A 182 1.51 14.14 5.44
C SER A 182 1.19 12.64 5.37
N LEU A 183 1.20 12.06 4.17
CA LEU A 183 0.94 10.64 3.93
C LEU A 183 1.91 9.75 4.72
N ALA A 184 3.22 9.96 4.53
CA ALA A 184 4.24 9.15 5.20
C ALA A 184 4.16 9.20 6.75
N LYS A 185 3.72 10.33 7.31
CA LYS A 185 3.50 10.50 8.75
C LYS A 185 2.26 9.77 9.24
N HIS A 186 1.20 9.84 8.45
CA HIS A 186 -0.09 9.23 8.73
C HIS A 186 0.01 7.70 8.67
N GLU A 187 0.49 7.15 7.55
CA GLU A 187 0.68 5.71 7.35
C GLU A 187 1.56 5.10 8.46
N ASN A 188 2.66 5.78 8.81
CA ASN A 188 3.53 5.32 9.89
C ASN A 188 2.80 5.26 11.24
N ARG A 189 1.92 6.21 11.55
CA ARG A 189 1.15 6.19 12.79
C ARG A 189 0.11 5.08 12.77
N GLU A 190 -0.64 4.93 11.70
CA GLU A 190 -1.65 3.88 11.58
C GLU A 190 -1.03 2.49 11.75
N GLU A 191 0.02 2.19 10.98
CA GLU A 191 0.68 0.90 10.98
C GLU A 191 1.29 0.54 12.34
N ASN A 192 1.78 1.53 13.09
CA ASN A 192 2.43 1.30 14.39
C ASN A 192 1.50 1.45 15.59
N THR A 193 0.30 2.00 15.43
CA THR A 193 -0.61 2.28 16.55
C THR A 193 -2.03 1.74 16.37
N LEU A 194 -2.66 1.98 15.22
CA LEU A 194 -4.05 1.61 14.97
C LEU A 194 -4.17 0.18 14.43
N PHE A 195 -3.33 -0.19 13.46
CA PHE A 195 -3.35 -1.51 12.84
C PHE A 195 -3.11 -2.67 13.84
N PRO A 196 -2.23 -2.56 14.86
CA PRO A 196 -2.13 -3.59 15.89
C PRO A 196 -3.43 -3.80 16.68
N ILE A 197 -4.20 -2.72 16.92
CA ILE A 197 -5.51 -2.79 17.58
C ILE A 197 -6.49 -3.50 16.66
N TRP A 198 -6.57 -3.07 15.40
CA TRP A 198 -7.47 -3.66 14.40
C TRP A 198 -7.15 -5.14 14.15
N GLN A 199 -5.87 -5.48 13.99
CA GLN A 199 -5.44 -6.87 13.82
C GLN A 199 -5.82 -7.74 15.00
N THR A 200 -5.71 -7.23 16.23
CA THR A 200 -6.12 -7.97 17.44
C THR A 200 -7.64 -8.15 17.48
N THR A 201 -8.40 -7.09 17.22
CA THR A 201 -9.87 -7.12 17.20
C THR A 201 -10.38 -8.04 16.10
N ASP A 202 -9.81 -7.97 14.90
CA ASP A 202 -10.22 -8.74 13.73
C ASP A 202 -9.93 -10.24 13.91
N ASN A 203 -8.70 -10.58 14.34
CA ASN A 203 -8.30 -11.97 14.55
C ASN A 203 -9.02 -12.68 15.71
N SER A 204 -9.78 -11.95 16.54
CA SER A 204 -10.62 -12.55 17.59
C SER A 204 -11.79 -13.35 17.02
N ASP A 205 -12.21 -13.07 15.78
CA ASP A 205 -13.25 -13.81 15.06
C ASP A 205 -12.85 -14.03 13.60
N ARG A 206 -12.46 -15.27 13.28
CA ARG A 206 -11.99 -15.64 11.94
C ARG A 206 -13.07 -15.54 10.86
N GLY A 207 -14.34 -15.75 11.21
CA GLY A 207 -15.44 -15.64 10.25
C GLY A 207 -15.65 -14.19 9.85
N ARG A 208 -15.76 -13.31 10.85
CA ARG A 208 -15.87 -11.87 10.64
C ARG A 208 -14.65 -11.28 9.91
N ALA A 209 -13.44 -11.74 10.24
CA ALA A 209 -12.23 -11.31 9.56
C ALA A 209 -12.24 -11.63 8.06
N ALA A 210 -12.75 -12.81 7.69
CA ALA A 210 -12.89 -13.18 6.28
C ALA A 210 -13.92 -12.29 5.56
N GLU A 211 -15.02 -11.94 6.23
CA GLU A 211 -16.04 -11.03 5.70
C GLU A 211 -15.49 -9.61 5.51
N PHE A 212 -14.76 -9.06 6.49
CA PHE A 212 -14.13 -7.75 6.35
C PHE A 212 -13.09 -7.74 5.25
N LEU A 213 -12.26 -8.77 5.15
CA LEU A 213 -11.28 -8.85 4.06
C LEU A 213 -11.97 -8.89 2.69
N ALA A 214 -13.02 -9.70 2.53
CA ALA A 214 -13.78 -9.76 1.29
C ALA A 214 -14.42 -8.41 0.94
N ARG A 215 -15.10 -7.78 1.91
CA ARG A 215 -15.74 -6.48 1.71
C ARG A 215 -14.72 -5.39 1.38
N SER A 216 -13.59 -5.37 2.08
CA SER A 216 -12.51 -4.40 1.85
C SER A 216 -11.97 -4.48 0.43
N LYS A 217 -11.79 -5.70 -0.11
CA LYS A 217 -11.39 -5.90 -1.51
C LYS A 217 -12.41 -5.32 -2.50
N GLU A 218 -13.70 -5.52 -2.26
CA GLU A 218 -14.77 -4.96 -3.10
C GLU A 218 -14.76 -3.42 -3.08
N VAL A 219 -14.63 -2.81 -1.91
CA VAL A 219 -14.60 -1.36 -1.74
C VAL A 219 -13.40 -0.74 -2.44
N LEU A 220 -12.19 -1.29 -2.24
CA LEU A 220 -10.98 -0.82 -2.92
C LEU A 220 -11.06 -1.03 -4.45
N ALA A 221 -11.79 -2.05 -4.91
CA ALA A 221 -12.08 -2.27 -6.33
C ALA A 221 -13.17 -1.33 -6.91
N GLY A 222 -13.83 -0.52 -6.07
CA GLY A 222 -14.79 0.49 -6.49
C GLY A 222 -16.26 0.10 -6.37
N ALA A 223 -16.59 -0.97 -5.63
CA ALA A 223 -17.98 -1.37 -5.41
C ALA A 223 -18.85 -0.28 -4.73
N GLU A 224 -18.22 0.68 -4.06
CA GLU A 224 -18.88 1.80 -3.37
C GLU A 224 -18.52 3.19 -3.93
N ASP A 225 -18.07 3.28 -5.20
CA ASP A 225 -17.66 4.56 -5.79
C ASP A 225 -18.73 5.66 -5.72
N GLN A 226 -20.01 5.28 -5.80
CA GLN A 226 -21.10 6.26 -5.70
C GLN A 226 -21.16 6.87 -4.28
N GLN A 227 -21.01 6.06 -3.23
CA GLN A 227 -20.96 6.52 -1.85
C GLN A 227 -19.70 7.35 -1.60
N VAL A 228 -18.55 6.86 -2.07
CA VAL A 228 -17.25 7.55 -1.98
C VAL A 228 -17.33 8.94 -2.59
N ASN A 229 -17.92 9.07 -3.79
CA ASN A 229 -18.10 10.37 -4.45
C ASN A 229 -19.08 11.30 -3.72
N GLY A 230 -20.05 10.74 -2.98
CA GLY A 230 -20.99 11.52 -2.16
C GLY A 230 -20.34 12.09 -0.90
N ILE A 231 -19.44 11.33 -0.26
CA ILE A 231 -18.77 11.73 0.99
C ILE A 231 -17.53 12.59 0.69
N PHE A 232 -16.71 12.14 -0.25
CA PHE A 232 -15.48 12.78 -0.68
C PHE A 232 -15.61 13.19 -2.15
N PRO A 233 -16.32 14.30 -2.45
CA PRO A 233 -16.48 14.73 -3.83
C PRO A 233 -15.13 15.17 -4.38
N GLY A 234 -14.76 14.63 -5.54
CA GLY A 234 -13.73 15.23 -6.40
C GLY A 234 -14.31 16.41 -7.17
N CYS A 235 -13.45 17.20 -7.80
CA CYS A 235 -13.90 18.22 -8.73
C CYS A 235 -14.56 17.54 -9.95
N ALA A 236 -15.81 17.89 -10.23
CA ALA A 236 -16.50 17.40 -11.43
C ALA A 236 -15.71 17.83 -12.68
N ARG A 237 -15.43 16.88 -13.58
CA ARG A 237 -14.90 17.18 -14.92
C ARG A 237 -15.96 17.85 -15.78
#